data_AF-A0A2S7WYI8-F1
#
_entry.id   AF-A0A2S7WYI8-F1
#
_cell.length_a   1.000
_cell.length_b   1.000
_cell.length_c   1.000
_cell.angle_alpha   90.00
_cell.angle_beta   90.00
_cell.angle_gamma   90.00
#
_symmetry.space_group_name_H-M   'P 1'
#
loop_
_entity.id
_entity.type
_entity.pdbx_description
1 polymer ?
#
loop_
_entity_poly.entity_id
_entity_poly.type
_entity_poly.pdbx_seq_one_letter_code
_entity_poly.pdbx_strand_id
1 'polypeptide(L)'
;MATHTFKPNIQFPLIDFVKFNVKDINVDNLEVNSLLDFKTIVNTKTGEVGTYKNAFYKGLEFKIYEQTDKTDYRRITIEGSLHKYWNSGAHNFNDFGINEVNEVLKDLNYRFNFTPLNCYLRQLEIGVNILPPIKTKKVLKACIMHKTNILKWVFTKDEGNYIQVKNQRHFIKLYDKKTHYQNKGFLIDNDIMRVEKKWCKMIELNKKGIYTIDDLINYDLINFKTDLLNLWNDVLYCDVSTIKGTNYENKYNNINWWEQLENSNFKYHRGNLKKMIKTNPKNIKNIISNLISQKVDFLNTQTVQINPLNILLKQTVSTLKEVDKNRRVCLVTGLNISMQKIDSILLSHTGLRYYLKTDIKIYNEVKSKYLSYKWIDADTETEIKEIAHNIRNKNYNSKNKQKRIYTPKQYQLFEVAV
;
A
#
# COMPACT_ATOMS: atom_id res chain seq x y z
N MET A 1 -33.44 -10.36 -19.50
CA MET A 1 -32.78 -9.16 -18.93
C MET A 1 -31.73 -9.64 -17.93
N ALA A 2 -30.46 -9.71 -18.36
CA ALA A 2 -29.36 -10.07 -17.48
C ALA A 2 -29.05 -8.87 -16.57
N THR A 3 -29.27 -9.03 -15.27
CA THR A 3 -28.87 -8.07 -14.25
C THR A 3 -27.35 -8.06 -14.17
N HIS A 4 -26.73 -7.11 -14.88
CA HIS A 4 -25.34 -6.73 -14.67
C HIS A 4 -25.21 -6.14 -13.26
N THR A 5 -24.99 -7.01 -12.28
CA THR A 5 -24.52 -6.65 -10.95
C THR A 5 -23.12 -6.07 -11.11
N PHE A 6 -23.01 -4.75 -10.98
CA PHE A 6 -21.73 -4.06 -10.92
C PHE A 6 -21.02 -4.50 -9.64
N LYS A 7 -20.10 -5.46 -9.76
CA LYS A 7 -19.27 -5.93 -8.66
C LYS A 7 -18.16 -4.89 -8.41
N PRO A 8 -17.84 -4.55 -7.15
CA PRO A 8 -16.74 -3.64 -6.86
C PRO A 8 -15.45 -4.24 -7.41
N ASN A 9 -14.91 -3.61 -8.44
CA ASN A 9 -13.61 -3.95 -9.00
C ASN A 9 -12.55 -3.53 -7.98
N ILE A 10 -12.12 -4.49 -7.16
CA ILE A 10 -10.98 -4.31 -6.26
C ILE A 10 -9.73 -4.42 -7.12
N GLN A 11 -9.11 -3.28 -7.40
CA GLN A 11 -7.99 -3.13 -8.33
C GLN A 11 -6.92 -2.27 -7.62
N PHE A 12 -5.63 -2.37 -7.97
CA PHE A 12 -4.53 -2.22 -6.99
C PHE A 12 -3.24 -1.63 -7.57
N PRO A 13 -2.42 -0.94 -6.76
CA PRO A 13 -1.22 -0.23 -7.19
C PRO A 13 -0.13 -1.17 -7.72
N LEU A 14 0.62 -0.67 -8.71
CA LEU A 14 1.93 -1.22 -9.04
C LEU A 14 2.99 -0.78 -8.02
N ILE A 15 2.94 0.44 -7.48
CA ILE A 15 3.84 0.95 -6.42
C ILE A 15 3.15 0.87 -5.06
N ASP A 16 3.63 0.02 -4.16
CA ASP A 16 3.03 -0.14 -2.82
C ASP A 16 3.74 0.72 -1.77
N PHE A 17 5.08 0.75 -1.82
CA PHE A 17 5.90 1.46 -0.84
C PHE A 17 7.12 2.11 -1.49
N VAL A 18 7.44 3.32 -1.05
CA VAL A 18 8.66 4.04 -1.41
C VAL A 18 9.38 4.50 -0.16
N LYS A 19 10.71 4.58 -0.25
CA LYS A 19 11.56 5.32 0.68
C LYS A 19 12.56 6.10 -0.12
N PHE A 20 12.70 7.38 0.17
CA PHE A 20 13.65 8.25 -0.51
C PHE A 20 14.25 9.26 0.46
N ASN A 21 15.44 9.72 0.13
CA ASN A 21 16.06 10.86 0.77
C ASN A 21 15.76 12.10 -0.06
N VAL A 22 15.44 13.19 0.60
CA VAL A 22 15.27 14.48 -0.05
C VAL A 22 16.59 15.25 0.07
N LYS A 23 17.08 15.78 -1.05
CA LYS A 23 18.22 16.71 -1.10
C LYS A 23 17.75 18.12 -1.41
N ASP A 24 18.63 19.08 -1.15
CA ASP A 24 18.48 20.48 -1.59
C ASP A 24 17.15 21.11 -1.15
N ILE A 25 16.74 20.81 0.08
CA ILE A 25 15.59 21.43 0.73
C ILE A 25 15.99 22.04 2.06
N ASN A 26 15.39 23.19 2.37
CA ASN A 26 15.51 23.81 3.67
C ASN A 26 14.73 23.00 4.72
N VAL A 27 15.47 22.36 5.64
CA VAL A 27 14.92 21.52 6.71
C VAL A 27 14.09 22.34 7.70
N ASP A 28 14.47 23.59 7.97
CA ASP A 28 13.77 24.46 8.93
C ASP A 28 12.35 24.77 8.44
N ASN A 29 12.20 25.04 7.14
CA ASN A 29 10.89 25.24 6.52
C ASN A 29 9.99 23.98 6.64
N LEU A 30 10.59 22.80 6.62
CA LEU A 30 9.86 21.55 6.78
C LEU A 30 9.44 21.35 8.24
N GLU A 31 10.32 21.63 9.21
CA GLU A 31 10.03 21.49 10.65
C GLU A 31 8.92 22.42 11.12
N VAL A 32 8.83 23.64 10.58
CA VAL A 32 7.77 24.60 10.95
C VAL A 32 6.49 24.45 10.13
N ASN A 33 6.43 23.47 9.22
CA ASN A 33 5.26 23.27 8.36
C ASN A 33 4.05 22.83 9.19
N SER A 34 2.97 23.62 9.18
CA SER A 34 1.75 23.36 9.96
C SER A 34 1.05 22.01 9.69
N LEU A 35 1.40 21.32 8.59
CA LEU A 35 0.88 19.98 8.27
C LEU A 35 1.68 18.85 8.93
N LEU A 36 2.88 19.13 9.44
CA LEU A 36 3.81 18.16 10.02
C LEU A 36 4.05 18.47 11.50
N ASP A 37 3.52 17.60 12.37
CA ASP A 37 3.78 17.66 13.80
C ASP A 37 4.96 16.74 14.13
N PHE A 38 6.18 17.31 14.12
CA PHE A 38 7.41 16.57 14.38
C PHE A 38 7.57 16.23 15.86
N LYS A 39 7.86 14.95 16.13
CA LYS A 39 8.07 14.41 17.47
C LYS A 39 9.40 13.74 17.58
N THR A 40 9.95 13.76 18.78
CA THR A 40 11.21 13.08 19.10
C THR A 40 10.99 12.19 20.31
N ILE A 41 11.53 10.98 20.26
CA ILE A 41 11.51 10.05 21.39
C ILE A 41 12.60 10.49 22.35
N VAL A 42 12.31 10.54 23.65
CA VAL A 42 13.30 10.85 24.69
C VAL A 42 13.24 9.76 25.76
N ASN A 43 14.39 9.23 26.15
CA ASN A 43 14.50 8.33 27.29
C ASN A 43 14.35 9.16 28.57
N THR A 44 13.26 8.96 29.30
CA THR A 44 12.93 9.75 30.49
C THR A 44 13.88 9.52 31.67
N LYS A 45 14.69 8.46 31.65
CA LYS A 45 15.69 8.18 32.70
C LYS A 45 17.05 8.78 32.38
N THR A 46 17.49 8.71 31.13
CA THR A 46 18.85 9.12 30.72
C THR A 46 18.87 10.48 30.02
N GLY A 47 17.73 10.99 29.58
CA GLY A 47 17.64 12.17 28.72
C GLY A 47 18.07 11.91 27.27
N GLU A 48 18.45 10.67 26.93
CA GLU A 48 18.90 10.34 25.58
C GLU A 48 17.77 10.54 24.56
N VAL A 49 18.10 11.32 23.53
CA VAL A 49 17.18 11.67 22.45
C VAL A 49 17.28 10.59 21.35
N GLY A 50 16.14 10.25 20.76
CA GLY A 50 16.05 9.33 19.65
C GLY A 50 16.85 9.77 18.43
N THR A 51 17.16 8.83 17.55
CA THR A 51 18.05 9.05 16.39
C THR A 51 17.49 9.99 15.31
N TYR A 52 16.20 10.30 15.35
CA TYR A 52 15.54 11.21 14.41
C TYR A 52 14.27 11.80 15.03
N LYS A 53 13.86 12.95 14.49
CA LYS A 53 12.50 13.48 14.65
C LYS A 53 11.60 12.91 13.55
N ASN A 54 10.34 12.62 13.84
CA ASN A 54 9.40 12.20 12.80
C ASN A 54 8.03 12.86 12.88
N ALA A 55 7.41 13.02 11.72
CA ALA A 55 6.03 13.42 11.55
C ALA A 55 5.33 12.44 10.61
N PHE A 56 4.02 12.24 10.80
CA PHE A 56 3.20 11.42 9.92
C PHE A 56 2.19 12.30 9.19
N TYR A 57 2.05 12.06 7.89
CA TYR A 57 1.05 12.76 7.08
C TYR A 57 0.53 11.85 5.97
N LYS A 58 -0.77 11.52 6.04
CA LYS A 58 -1.50 10.73 5.03
C LYS A 58 -0.77 9.42 4.67
N GLY A 59 -0.26 8.67 5.65
CA GLY A 59 0.42 7.40 5.39
C GLY A 59 1.84 7.51 4.83
N LEU A 60 2.44 8.71 4.82
CA LEU A 60 3.88 8.93 4.71
C LEU A 60 4.45 9.31 6.08
N GLU A 61 5.65 8.82 6.37
CA GLU A 61 6.46 9.16 7.53
C GLU A 61 7.65 10.01 7.08
N PHE A 62 7.75 11.20 7.65
CA PHE A 62 8.82 12.16 7.43
C PHE A 62 9.80 12.02 8.58
N LYS A 63 11.10 11.85 8.29
CA LYS A 63 12.16 11.68 9.27
C LYS A 63 13.25 12.70 9.05
N ILE A 64 13.63 13.40 10.10
CA ILE A 64 14.74 14.35 10.12
C ILE A 64 15.80 13.78 11.06
N TYR A 65 16.97 13.49 10.49
CA TYR A 65 18.15 13.07 11.25
C TYR A 65 19.05 14.28 11.42
N GLU A 66 19.43 14.54 12.66
CA GLU A 66 20.36 15.63 12.99
C GLU A 66 21.76 15.35 12.45
N GLN A 67 22.58 16.40 12.41
CA GLN A 67 23.98 16.31 12.06
C GLN A 67 24.73 15.40 13.04
N THR A 68 25.72 14.66 12.52
CA THR A 68 26.59 13.79 13.31
C THR A 68 28.02 13.95 12.82
N ASP A 69 29.02 13.49 13.58
CA ASP A 69 30.43 13.50 13.15
C ASP A 69 30.66 12.79 11.81
N LYS A 70 29.77 11.85 11.43
CA LYS A 70 29.82 11.11 10.16
C LYS A 70 29.00 11.77 9.04
N THR A 71 28.09 12.69 9.38
CA THR A 71 27.19 13.36 8.45
C THR A 71 27.00 14.81 8.89
N ASP A 72 27.78 15.70 8.29
CA ASP A 72 27.82 17.14 8.56
C ASP A 72 26.59 17.91 8.06
N TYR A 73 25.56 17.22 7.56
CA TYR A 73 24.29 17.79 7.14
C TYR A 73 23.10 17.07 7.78
N ARG A 74 22.01 17.82 8.00
CA ARG A 74 20.72 17.23 8.42
C ARG A 74 20.14 16.42 7.27
N ARG A 75 19.78 15.16 7.52
CA ARG A 75 19.25 14.25 6.49
C ARG A 75 17.75 14.12 6.61
N ILE A 76 17.04 14.32 5.51
CA ILE A 76 15.60 14.04 5.41
C ILE A 76 15.37 12.71 4.72
N THR A 77 14.50 11.90 5.29
CA THR A 77 14.00 10.67 4.69
C THR A 77 12.48 10.65 4.75
N ILE A 78 11.85 10.29 3.64
CA ILE A 78 10.40 10.10 3.57
C ILE A 78 10.14 8.66 3.16
N GLU A 79 9.23 7.99 3.87
CA GLU A 79 8.89 6.61 3.58
C GLU A 79 7.41 6.32 3.83
N GLY A 80 6.83 5.44 3.01
CA GLY A 80 5.42 5.08 3.14
C GLY A 80 4.79 4.67 1.81
N SER A 81 3.46 4.67 1.79
CA SER A 81 2.69 4.29 0.61
C SER A 81 2.11 5.53 -0.07
N LEU A 82 2.58 5.83 -1.28
CA LEU A 82 2.00 6.90 -2.10
C LEU A 82 0.51 6.65 -2.37
N HIS A 83 0.12 5.39 -2.44
CA HIS A 83 -1.26 5.00 -2.60
C HIS A 83 -2.12 5.32 -1.38
N LYS A 84 -1.62 5.04 -0.16
CA LYS A 84 -2.29 5.50 1.07
C LYS A 84 -2.37 7.03 1.10
N TYR A 85 -1.32 7.73 0.65
CA TYR A 85 -1.31 9.19 0.58
C TYR A 85 -2.43 9.74 -0.30
N TRP A 86 -2.57 9.20 -1.51
CA TRP A 86 -3.64 9.56 -2.43
C TRP A 86 -5.02 9.35 -1.80
N ASN A 87 -5.20 8.24 -1.07
CA ASN A 87 -6.40 7.95 -0.29
C ASN A 87 -6.45 8.63 1.08
N SER A 88 -5.74 9.76 1.28
CA SER A 88 -5.74 10.54 2.52
C SER A 88 -5.40 9.73 3.78
N GLY A 89 -4.46 8.80 3.66
CA GLY A 89 -4.00 7.91 4.74
C GLY A 89 -4.86 6.67 4.98
N ALA A 90 -5.99 6.51 4.27
CA ALA A 90 -7.00 5.54 4.64
C ALA A 90 -6.68 4.09 4.25
N HIS A 91 -6.31 3.84 3.00
CA HIS A 91 -6.20 2.48 2.46
C HIS A 91 -5.36 2.39 1.18
N ASN A 92 -5.01 1.17 0.78
CA ASN A 92 -4.29 0.84 -0.45
C ASN A 92 -4.97 -0.24 -1.32
N PHE A 93 -6.31 -0.25 -1.39
CA PHE A 93 -7.06 -1.31 -2.08
C PHE A 93 -7.67 -0.94 -3.44
N ASN A 94 -7.66 0.33 -3.86
CA ASN A 94 -8.16 0.81 -5.16
C ASN A 94 -7.02 1.02 -6.17
N ASP A 95 -7.34 1.33 -7.42
CA ASP A 95 -6.29 1.53 -8.41
C ASP A 95 -5.43 2.74 -8.09
N PHE A 96 -4.15 2.59 -8.45
CA PHE A 96 -3.14 3.62 -8.29
C PHE A 96 -2.04 3.33 -9.32
N GLY A 97 -2.26 3.89 -10.49
CA GLY A 97 -1.36 3.82 -11.64
C GLY A 97 -0.54 5.10 -11.76
N ILE A 98 -0.03 5.34 -12.96
CA ILE A 98 0.88 6.47 -13.22
C ILE A 98 0.21 7.84 -13.03
N ASN A 99 -1.09 7.95 -13.32
CA ASN A 99 -1.83 9.21 -13.17
C ASN A 99 -1.93 9.62 -11.70
N GLU A 100 -2.33 8.70 -10.83
CA GLU A 100 -2.45 8.97 -9.40
C GLU A 100 -1.08 9.21 -8.76
N VAL A 101 -0.02 8.53 -9.23
CA VAL A 101 1.36 8.85 -8.82
C VAL A 101 1.69 10.30 -9.14
N ASN A 102 1.39 10.77 -10.36
CA ASN A 102 1.65 12.15 -10.75
C ASN A 102 0.85 13.17 -9.93
N GLU A 103 -0.40 12.86 -9.56
CA GLU A 103 -1.20 13.70 -8.65
C GLU A 103 -0.56 13.82 -7.27
N VAL A 104 -0.13 12.68 -6.69
CA VAL A 104 0.55 12.65 -5.39
C VAL A 104 1.82 13.50 -5.42
N LEU A 105 2.64 13.37 -6.47
CA LEU A 105 3.89 14.12 -6.58
C LEU A 105 3.67 15.62 -6.75
N LYS A 106 2.64 16.03 -7.51
CA LYS A 106 2.24 17.44 -7.60
C LYS A 106 1.79 17.99 -6.24
N ASP A 107 1.00 17.24 -5.48
CA ASP A 107 0.54 17.65 -4.15
C ASP A 107 1.69 17.69 -3.13
N LEU A 108 2.63 16.74 -3.19
CA LEU A 108 3.85 16.75 -2.36
C LEU A 108 4.73 17.96 -2.67
N ASN A 109 4.88 18.32 -3.94
CA ASN A 109 5.59 19.53 -4.33
C ASN A 109 4.89 20.78 -3.77
N TYR A 110 3.58 20.91 -3.97
CA TYR A 110 2.82 22.06 -3.49
C TYR A 110 2.86 22.24 -1.96
N ARG A 111 2.76 21.15 -1.19
CA ARG A 111 2.67 21.21 0.28
C ARG A 111 4.00 21.29 1.00
N PHE A 112 5.03 20.66 0.42
CA PHE A 112 6.30 20.42 1.11
C PHE A 112 7.53 20.81 0.28
N ASN A 113 7.34 21.38 -0.92
CA ASN A 113 8.41 21.78 -1.83
C ASN A 113 9.36 20.62 -2.22
N PHE A 114 8.80 19.42 -2.36
CA PHE A 114 9.54 18.26 -2.87
C PHE A 114 9.39 18.12 -4.37
N THR A 115 10.50 18.30 -5.09
CA THR A 115 10.57 17.96 -6.51
C THR A 115 11.00 16.50 -6.69
N PRO A 116 10.43 15.77 -7.67
CA PRO A 116 10.82 14.37 -7.94
C PRO A 116 12.32 14.17 -8.16
N LEU A 117 12.99 15.16 -8.77
CA LEU A 117 14.43 15.16 -9.03
C LEU A 117 15.26 15.14 -7.74
N ASN A 118 14.80 15.83 -6.70
CA ASN A 118 15.51 15.91 -5.42
C ASN A 118 15.25 14.70 -4.51
N CYS A 119 14.37 13.79 -4.93
CA CYS A 119 13.93 12.64 -4.16
C CYS A 119 14.69 11.36 -4.55
N TYR A 120 15.84 11.11 -3.92
CA TYR A 120 16.70 9.96 -4.20
C TYR A 120 16.18 8.68 -3.55
N LEU A 121 15.85 7.68 -4.37
CA LEU A 121 15.31 6.41 -3.92
C LEU A 121 16.30 5.64 -3.04
N ARG A 122 15.74 5.03 -2.00
CA ARG A 122 16.43 4.14 -1.04
C ARG A 122 15.71 2.80 -0.90
N GLN A 123 14.42 2.77 -1.16
CA GLN A 123 13.62 1.56 -1.22
C GLN A 123 12.48 1.75 -2.22
N LEU A 124 12.18 0.70 -2.97
CA LEU A 124 11.01 0.62 -3.84
C LEU A 124 10.36 -0.73 -3.65
N GLU A 125 9.05 -0.75 -3.47
CA GLU A 125 8.24 -1.94 -3.45
C GLU A 125 7.19 -1.86 -4.54
N ILE A 126 7.24 -2.83 -5.45
CA ILE A 126 6.22 -3.02 -6.45
C ILE A 126 5.44 -4.30 -6.18
N GLY A 127 4.19 -4.35 -6.61
CA GLY A 127 3.44 -5.58 -6.60
C GLY A 127 2.19 -5.55 -7.44
N VAL A 128 1.69 -6.73 -7.78
CA VAL A 128 0.43 -6.89 -8.52
C VAL A 128 -0.48 -7.87 -7.82
N ASN A 129 -1.78 -7.58 -7.93
CA ASN A 129 -2.84 -8.46 -7.43
C ASN A 129 -3.54 -9.11 -8.60
N ILE A 130 -3.58 -10.43 -8.58
CA ILE A 130 -4.22 -11.25 -9.61
C ILE A 130 -5.33 -12.09 -8.97
N LEU A 131 -6.30 -12.46 -9.79
CA LEU A 131 -7.29 -13.47 -9.47
C LEU A 131 -6.70 -14.84 -9.85
N PRO A 132 -6.20 -15.64 -8.91
CA PRO A 132 -5.53 -16.89 -9.25
C PRO A 132 -6.55 -17.91 -9.80
N PRO A 133 -6.12 -18.84 -10.69
CA PRO A 133 -7.01 -19.84 -11.28
C PRO A 133 -7.50 -20.90 -10.28
N ILE A 134 -6.83 -21.00 -9.13
CA ILE A 134 -7.18 -21.88 -8.01
C ILE A 134 -6.95 -21.12 -6.70
N LYS A 135 -7.40 -21.67 -5.57
CA LYS A 135 -7.21 -21.03 -4.25
C LYS A 135 -5.75 -20.62 -4.00
N THR A 136 -5.50 -19.38 -3.59
CA THR A 136 -4.16 -18.80 -3.39
C THR A 136 -3.30 -19.69 -2.51
N LYS A 137 -3.84 -20.17 -1.38
CA LYS A 137 -3.12 -21.07 -0.46
C LYS A 137 -2.61 -22.35 -1.14
N LYS A 138 -3.30 -22.90 -2.13
CA LYS A 138 -2.83 -24.07 -2.90
C LYS A 138 -1.65 -23.69 -3.80
N VAL A 139 -1.71 -22.53 -4.45
CA VAL A 139 -0.60 -21.99 -5.25
C VAL A 139 0.63 -21.77 -4.38
N LEU A 140 0.47 -21.12 -3.22
CA LEU A 140 1.58 -20.81 -2.31
C LEU A 140 2.25 -22.08 -1.77
N LYS A 141 1.47 -23.13 -1.43
CA LYS A 141 2.01 -24.43 -1.00
C LYS A 141 2.84 -25.13 -2.09
N ALA A 142 2.53 -24.89 -3.35
CA ALA A 142 3.28 -25.42 -4.48
C ALA A 142 4.54 -24.59 -4.78
N CYS A 143 4.73 -23.42 -4.18
CA CYS A 143 5.95 -22.61 -4.34
C CYS A 143 7.00 -23.04 -3.29
N ILE A 144 8.08 -23.68 -3.74
CA ILE A 144 9.08 -24.29 -2.84
C ILE A 144 10.28 -23.36 -2.63
N MET A 145 10.88 -22.88 -3.72
CA MET A 145 12.08 -22.05 -3.70
C MET A 145 11.95 -20.87 -4.66
N HIS A 146 12.77 -19.86 -4.49
CA HIS A 146 13.05 -18.84 -5.49
C HIS A 146 14.54 -18.88 -5.81
N LYS A 147 14.88 -19.19 -7.08
CA LYS A 147 16.22 -19.61 -7.48
C LYS A 147 16.66 -20.82 -6.65
N THR A 148 17.61 -20.64 -5.73
CA THR A 148 18.14 -21.68 -4.83
C THR A 148 17.74 -21.47 -3.37
N ASN A 149 17.03 -20.38 -3.06
CA ASN A 149 16.67 -20.02 -1.69
C ASN A 149 15.24 -20.48 -1.39
N ILE A 150 15.02 -21.07 -0.21
CA ILE A 150 13.69 -21.49 0.24
C ILE A 150 12.73 -20.32 0.38
N LEU A 151 11.49 -20.51 -0.06
CA LEU A 151 10.36 -19.65 0.28
C LEU A 151 9.81 -20.08 1.65
N LYS A 152 9.99 -19.23 2.66
CA LYS A 152 9.56 -19.51 4.04
C LYS A 152 8.18 -18.91 4.30
N TRP A 153 7.34 -19.66 5.02
CA TRP A 153 6.10 -19.11 5.55
C TRP A 153 6.39 -18.13 6.68
N VAL A 154 5.75 -16.98 6.62
CA VAL A 154 5.79 -15.93 7.63
C VAL A 154 4.36 -15.54 7.96
N PHE A 155 4.09 -15.30 9.23
CA PHE A 155 2.82 -14.79 9.71
C PHE A 155 3.03 -13.44 10.38
N THR A 156 2.23 -12.46 9.99
CA THR A 156 2.11 -11.20 10.71
C THR A 156 0.64 -10.95 11.05
N LYS A 157 0.38 -10.28 12.18
CA LYS A 157 -0.99 -9.94 12.59
C LYS A 157 -1.71 -9.10 11.53
N ASP A 158 -0.98 -8.20 10.88
CA ASP A 158 -1.55 -7.23 9.94
C ASP A 158 -1.68 -7.78 8.51
N GLU A 159 -0.71 -8.57 8.02
CA GLU A 159 -0.68 -9.06 6.63
C GLU A 159 -1.21 -10.50 6.48
N GLY A 160 -1.33 -11.25 7.58
CA GLY A 160 -1.70 -12.66 7.57
C GLY A 160 -0.54 -13.57 7.17
N ASN A 161 -0.86 -14.73 6.57
CA ASN A 161 0.12 -15.71 6.12
C ASN A 161 0.64 -15.39 4.71
N TYR A 162 1.96 -15.30 4.57
CA TYR A 162 2.64 -15.13 3.30
C TYR A 162 3.86 -16.03 3.20
N ILE A 163 4.33 -16.27 1.98
CA ILE A 163 5.65 -16.86 1.75
C ILE A 163 6.61 -15.78 1.28
N GLN A 164 7.85 -15.85 1.77
CA GLN A 164 8.88 -14.86 1.49
C GLN A 164 10.24 -15.49 1.30
N VAL A 165 11.05 -14.85 0.45
CA VAL A 165 12.50 -15.00 0.46
C VAL A 165 13.16 -13.63 0.68
N LYS A 166 14.17 -13.61 1.56
CA LYS A 166 15.05 -12.46 1.78
C LYS A 166 16.35 -12.70 1.03
N ASN A 167 16.56 -11.98 -0.07
CA ASN A 167 17.85 -11.95 -0.76
C ASN A 167 18.69 -10.78 -0.23
N GLN A 168 19.98 -10.74 -0.59
CA GLN A 168 20.91 -9.70 -0.12
C GLN A 168 20.47 -8.26 -0.47
N ARG A 169 19.71 -8.09 -1.56
CA ARG A 169 19.37 -6.77 -2.14
C ARG A 169 17.86 -6.49 -2.20
N HIS A 170 17.03 -7.52 -2.14
CA HIS A 170 15.59 -7.39 -2.28
C HIS A 170 14.86 -8.51 -1.53
N PHE A 171 13.58 -8.30 -1.28
CA PHE A 171 12.65 -9.30 -0.80
C PHE A 171 11.65 -9.64 -1.89
N ILE A 172 11.16 -10.87 -1.85
CA ILE A 172 10.04 -11.33 -2.66
C ILE A 172 8.99 -11.85 -1.71
N LYS A 173 7.74 -11.40 -1.88
CA LYS A 173 6.59 -11.84 -1.09
C LYS A 173 5.50 -12.34 -2.03
N LEU A 174 4.90 -13.48 -1.68
CA LEU A 174 3.70 -14.02 -2.33
C LEU A 174 2.67 -14.31 -1.25
N TYR A 175 1.44 -13.83 -1.40
CA TYR A 175 0.47 -13.98 -0.32
C TYR A 175 -1.00 -13.92 -0.73
N ASP A 176 -1.82 -14.44 0.18
CA ASP A 176 -3.28 -14.40 0.15
C ASP A 176 -3.75 -13.03 0.62
N LYS A 177 -3.91 -12.13 -0.34
CA LYS A 177 -4.34 -10.75 -0.10
C LYS A 177 -5.83 -10.69 0.25
N LYS A 178 -6.63 -11.66 -0.18
CA LYS A 178 -8.04 -11.79 0.26
C LYS A 178 -8.11 -11.91 1.78
N THR A 179 -7.38 -12.86 2.37
CA THR A 179 -7.37 -13.08 3.82
C THR A 179 -6.86 -11.84 4.55
N HIS A 180 -5.83 -11.15 4.02
CA HIS A 180 -5.35 -9.87 4.56
C HIS A 180 -6.49 -8.84 4.63
N TYR A 181 -7.26 -8.64 3.54
CA TYR A 181 -8.39 -7.72 3.55
C TYR A 181 -9.53 -8.15 4.48
N GLN A 182 -9.82 -9.45 4.54
CA GLN A 182 -10.84 -9.98 5.47
C GLN A 182 -10.45 -9.76 6.94
N ASN A 183 -9.17 -9.92 7.29
CA ASN A 183 -8.66 -9.60 8.63
C ASN A 183 -8.80 -8.11 8.95
N LYS A 184 -8.77 -7.27 7.91
CA LYS A 184 -9.08 -5.84 7.95
C LYS A 184 -10.60 -5.56 7.82
N GLY A 185 -11.46 -6.54 8.02
CA GLY A 185 -12.92 -6.32 8.06
C GLY A 185 -13.58 -6.01 6.72
N PHE A 186 -12.86 -6.16 5.60
CA PHE A 186 -13.45 -6.02 4.27
C PHE A 186 -14.11 -7.31 3.81
N LEU A 187 -15.28 -7.17 3.16
CA LEU A 187 -15.97 -8.30 2.52
C LEU A 187 -15.45 -8.46 1.09
N ILE A 188 -14.72 -9.56 0.87
CA ILE A 188 -14.08 -9.90 -0.41
C ILE A 188 -14.52 -11.30 -0.83
N ASP A 189 -15.25 -11.39 -1.95
CA ASP A 189 -15.79 -12.66 -2.42
C ASP A 189 -14.73 -13.49 -3.16
N ASN A 190 -13.96 -12.85 -4.04
CA ASN A 190 -12.97 -13.52 -4.90
C ASN A 190 -11.63 -13.71 -4.18
N ASP A 191 -10.92 -14.78 -4.55
CA ASP A 191 -9.53 -14.98 -4.10
C ASP A 191 -8.60 -13.97 -4.76
N ILE A 192 -7.61 -13.48 -4.02
CA ILE A 192 -6.67 -12.47 -4.48
C ILE A 192 -5.27 -12.88 -4.06
N MET A 193 -4.42 -13.15 -5.03
CA MET A 193 -3.01 -13.44 -4.83
C MET A 193 -2.20 -12.19 -5.15
N ARG A 194 -1.31 -11.79 -4.24
CA ARG A 194 -0.34 -10.71 -4.48
C ARG A 194 1.05 -11.27 -4.75
N VAL A 195 1.72 -10.65 -5.72
CA VAL A 195 3.12 -10.89 -6.08
C VAL A 195 3.88 -9.59 -5.89
N GLU A 196 4.88 -9.57 -5.02
CA GLU A 196 5.61 -8.36 -4.63
C GLU A 196 7.12 -8.53 -4.73
N LYS A 197 7.80 -7.47 -5.18
CA LYS A 197 9.25 -7.31 -5.15
C LYS A 197 9.60 -6.02 -4.42
N LYS A 198 10.43 -6.12 -3.38
CA LYS A 198 10.86 -5.00 -2.55
C LYS A 198 12.38 -4.84 -2.63
N TRP A 199 12.87 -3.84 -3.34
CA TRP A 199 14.29 -3.51 -3.38
C TRP A 199 14.70 -2.72 -2.14
N CYS A 200 15.66 -3.23 -1.37
CA CYS A 200 16.25 -2.55 -0.21
C CYS A 200 17.66 -2.02 -0.48
N LYS A 201 18.27 -2.43 -1.61
CA LYS A 201 19.52 -1.86 -2.13
C LYS A 201 19.30 -1.44 -3.57
N MET A 202 19.66 -0.20 -3.90
CA MET A 202 19.34 0.41 -5.20
C MET A 202 20.22 -0.06 -6.35
N ILE A 203 21.21 -0.95 -6.12
CA ILE A 203 22.14 -1.44 -7.15
C ILE A 203 21.41 -1.92 -8.42
N GLU A 204 20.30 -2.66 -8.27
CA GLU A 204 19.55 -3.20 -9.42
C GLU A 204 18.75 -2.11 -10.14
N LEU A 205 18.22 -1.12 -9.42
CA LEU A 205 17.47 0.00 -9.98
C LEU A 205 18.42 1.03 -10.64
N ASN A 206 19.55 1.33 -10.00
CA ASN A 206 20.59 2.21 -10.54
C ASN A 206 21.14 1.69 -11.88
N LYS A 207 21.27 0.36 -12.04
CA LYS A 207 21.65 -0.27 -13.32
C LYS A 207 20.62 -0.04 -14.44
N LYS A 208 19.37 0.23 -14.09
CA LYS A 208 18.30 0.63 -15.02
C LYS A 208 18.24 2.14 -15.22
N GLY A 209 19.16 2.91 -14.63
CA GLY A 209 19.15 4.38 -14.66
C GLY A 209 18.26 5.03 -13.60
N ILE A 210 17.72 4.27 -12.65
CA ILE A 210 16.73 4.77 -11.70
C ILE A 210 17.41 5.14 -10.37
N TYR A 211 17.60 6.43 -10.12
CA TYR A 211 18.21 6.94 -8.88
C TYR A 211 17.23 7.78 -8.05
N THR A 212 16.37 8.54 -8.73
CA THR A 212 15.41 9.47 -8.16
C THR A 212 13.97 9.03 -8.44
N ILE A 213 12.99 9.70 -7.82
CA ILE A 213 11.59 9.53 -8.19
C ILE A 213 11.35 10.01 -9.63
N ASP A 214 12.03 11.06 -10.07
CA ASP A 214 11.94 11.53 -11.45
C ASP A 214 12.35 10.44 -12.45
N ASP A 215 13.51 9.82 -12.21
CA ASP A 215 13.98 8.69 -13.04
C ASP A 215 12.98 7.52 -13.01
N LEU A 216 12.31 7.26 -11.88
CA LEU A 216 11.33 6.19 -11.76
C LEU A 216 10.09 6.45 -12.64
N ILE A 217 9.63 7.69 -12.71
CA ILE A 217 8.50 8.09 -13.57
C ILE A 217 8.92 8.00 -15.03
N ASN A 218 10.09 8.55 -15.36
CA ASN A 218 10.63 8.55 -16.72
C ASN A 218 10.97 7.14 -17.21
N TYR A 219 11.32 6.23 -16.31
CA TYR A 219 11.52 4.82 -16.63
C TYR A 219 10.24 4.12 -17.07
N ASP A 220 9.06 4.67 -16.77
CA ASP A 220 7.74 4.06 -16.98
C ASP A 220 7.54 2.76 -16.18
N LEU A 221 6.43 2.74 -15.47
CA LEU A 221 6.02 1.63 -14.61
C LEU A 221 5.77 0.34 -15.39
N ILE A 222 5.45 0.42 -16.69
CA ILE A 222 5.33 -0.76 -17.56
C ILE A 222 6.61 -1.60 -17.61
N ASN A 223 7.79 -0.97 -17.49
CA ASN A 223 9.06 -1.65 -17.62
C ASN A 223 9.38 -2.59 -16.44
N PHE A 224 8.65 -2.47 -15.33
CA PHE A 224 8.70 -3.43 -14.22
C PHE A 224 7.94 -4.74 -14.48
N LYS A 225 7.20 -4.85 -15.59
CA LYS A 225 6.58 -6.10 -16.04
C LYS A 225 7.59 -7.23 -16.09
N THR A 226 8.75 -6.96 -16.70
CA THR A 226 9.85 -7.93 -16.83
C THR A 226 10.39 -8.35 -15.47
N ASP A 227 10.47 -7.45 -14.50
CA ASP A 227 10.92 -7.74 -13.14
C ASP A 227 9.99 -8.72 -12.40
N LEU A 228 8.67 -8.50 -12.49
CA LEU A 228 7.66 -9.35 -11.86
C LEU A 228 7.54 -10.71 -12.54
N LEU A 229 7.62 -10.75 -13.88
CA LEU A 229 7.61 -11.99 -14.64
C LEU A 229 8.87 -12.83 -14.37
N ASN A 230 10.04 -12.21 -14.31
CA ASN A 230 11.29 -12.90 -13.99
C ASN A 230 11.26 -13.45 -12.56
N LEU A 231 10.78 -12.67 -11.60
CA LEU A 231 10.55 -13.12 -10.22
C LEU A 231 9.69 -14.38 -10.19
N TRP A 232 8.53 -14.36 -10.87
CA TRP A 232 7.63 -15.51 -10.90
C TRP A 232 8.23 -16.72 -11.64
N ASN A 233 8.91 -16.49 -12.76
CA ASN A 233 9.60 -17.55 -13.50
C ASN A 233 10.66 -18.23 -12.63
N ASP A 234 11.35 -17.46 -11.79
CA ASP A 234 12.39 -17.96 -10.89
C ASP A 234 11.87 -18.77 -9.70
N VAL A 235 10.58 -18.70 -9.39
CA VAL A 235 9.94 -19.57 -8.40
C VAL A 235 9.97 -21.03 -8.88
N LEU A 236 10.56 -21.91 -8.08
CA LEU A 236 10.42 -23.35 -8.22
C LEU A 236 9.02 -23.74 -7.75
N TYR A 237 8.11 -23.85 -8.71
CA TYR A 237 6.72 -24.22 -8.51
C TYR A 237 6.57 -25.71 -8.81
N CYS A 238 6.06 -26.49 -7.86
CA CYS A 238 5.80 -27.91 -8.01
C CYS A 238 4.31 -28.18 -7.81
N ASP A 239 3.61 -28.43 -8.92
CA ASP A 239 2.24 -28.90 -8.87
C ASP A 239 2.24 -30.42 -8.68
N VAL A 240 1.71 -30.87 -7.54
CA VAL A 240 1.61 -32.31 -7.20
C VAL A 240 0.91 -33.10 -8.31
N SER A 241 -0.08 -32.51 -8.97
CA SER A 241 -0.78 -33.18 -10.07
C SER A 241 0.12 -33.44 -11.30
N THR A 242 1.17 -32.64 -11.47
CA THR A 242 2.14 -32.80 -12.58
C THR A 242 3.13 -33.93 -12.33
N ILE A 243 3.44 -34.23 -11.07
CA ILE A 243 4.45 -35.23 -10.70
C ILE A 243 3.84 -36.57 -10.26
N LYS A 244 2.52 -36.62 -10.05
CA LYS A 244 1.81 -37.82 -9.61
C LYS A 244 2.00 -38.96 -10.61
N GLY A 245 2.32 -40.16 -10.11
CA GLY A 245 2.59 -41.35 -10.92
C GLY A 245 3.95 -41.35 -11.62
N THR A 246 4.83 -40.38 -11.32
CA THR A 246 6.19 -40.34 -11.86
C THR A 246 7.21 -40.72 -10.81
N ASN A 247 8.42 -41.10 -11.25
CA ASN A 247 9.55 -41.41 -10.37
C ASN A 247 10.00 -40.22 -9.48
N TYR A 248 9.41 -39.03 -9.67
CA TYR A 248 9.70 -37.80 -8.95
C TYR A 248 8.61 -37.40 -7.96
N GLU A 249 7.51 -38.15 -7.83
CA GLU A 249 6.36 -37.82 -6.98
C GLU A 249 6.77 -37.51 -5.53
N ASN A 250 7.63 -38.35 -4.94
CA ASN A 250 8.12 -38.21 -3.56
C ASN A 250 9.39 -37.35 -3.43
N LYS A 251 9.89 -36.81 -4.56
CA LYS A 251 11.13 -36.03 -4.61
C LYS A 251 10.83 -34.55 -4.81
N TYR A 252 10.12 -34.20 -5.88
CA TYR A 252 9.96 -32.81 -6.29
C TYR A 252 9.03 -31.99 -5.40
N ASN A 253 8.13 -32.64 -4.65
CA ASN A 253 7.31 -31.99 -3.63
C ASN A 253 8.03 -31.81 -2.28
N ASN A 254 9.24 -32.38 -2.12
CA ASN A 254 9.97 -32.38 -0.86
C ASN A 254 11.09 -31.34 -0.88
N ILE A 255 10.99 -30.35 -0.02
CA ILE A 255 11.97 -29.27 0.07
C ILE A 255 13.37 -29.75 0.48
N ASN A 256 13.44 -30.71 1.41
CA ASN A 256 14.71 -31.26 1.91
C ASN A 256 15.48 -31.95 0.78
N TRP A 257 14.76 -32.60 -0.14
CA TRP A 257 15.36 -33.23 -1.30
C TRP A 257 16.04 -32.20 -2.21
N TRP A 258 15.37 -31.07 -2.48
CA TRP A 258 15.94 -29.99 -3.30
C TRP A 258 17.17 -29.33 -2.65
N GLU A 259 17.16 -29.15 -1.33
CA GLU A 259 18.27 -28.53 -0.59
C GLU A 259 19.55 -29.37 -0.59
N GLN A 260 19.41 -30.70 -0.64
CA GLN A 260 20.55 -31.63 -0.64
C GLN A 260 21.22 -31.78 -2.02
N LEU A 261 20.63 -31.23 -3.08
CA LEU A 261 21.19 -31.36 -4.41
C LEU A 261 22.40 -30.44 -4.61
N GLU A 262 23.44 -31.00 -5.21
CA GLU A 262 24.50 -30.21 -5.83
C GLU A 262 23.97 -29.35 -6.98
N ASN A 263 24.66 -28.26 -7.30
CA ASN A 263 24.21 -27.25 -8.26
C ASN A 263 23.94 -27.81 -9.68
N SER A 264 24.72 -28.79 -10.14
CA SER A 264 24.54 -29.47 -11.43
C SER A 264 23.21 -30.23 -11.46
N ASN A 265 22.98 -31.09 -10.45
CA ASN A 265 21.78 -31.88 -10.28
C ASN A 265 20.55 -30.99 -10.06
N PHE A 266 20.69 -29.92 -9.26
CA PHE A 266 19.63 -28.94 -9.05
C PHE A 266 19.17 -28.32 -10.38
N LYS A 267 20.11 -27.88 -11.22
CA LYS A 267 19.80 -27.32 -12.55
C LYS A 267 19.11 -28.34 -13.44
N TYR A 268 19.61 -29.58 -13.48
CA TYR A 268 19.01 -30.67 -14.25
C TYR A 268 17.56 -30.94 -13.83
N HIS A 269 17.32 -31.14 -12.54
CA HIS A 269 15.99 -31.46 -12.01
C HIS A 269 15.01 -30.29 -12.10
N ARG A 270 15.48 -29.05 -11.87
CA ARG A 270 14.69 -27.84 -12.11
C ARG A 270 14.29 -27.73 -13.57
N GLY A 271 15.19 -28.05 -14.50
CA GLY A 271 14.91 -28.13 -15.93
C GLY A 271 13.87 -29.21 -16.26
N ASN A 272 14.01 -30.41 -15.68
CA ASN A 272 13.07 -31.50 -15.87
C ASN A 272 11.66 -31.14 -15.36
N LEU A 273 11.54 -30.60 -14.14
CA LEU A 273 10.26 -30.13 -13.60
C LEU A 273 9.62 -29.06 -14.50
N LYS A 274 10.41 -28.11 -15.02
CA LYS A 274 9.91 -27.11 -15.99
C LYS A 274 9.33 -27.76 -17.25
N LYS A 275 9.96 -28.81 -17.78
CA LYS A 275 9.45 -29.56 -18.94
C LYS A 275 8.12 -30.23 -18.60
N MET A 276 8.03 -30.93 -17.47
CA MET A 276 6.80 -31.60 -17.02
C MET A 276 5.62 -30.62 -16.83
N ILE A 277 5.90 -29.43 -16.26
CA ILE A 277 4.86 -28.40 -16.10
C ILE A 277 4.40 -27.86 -17.45
N LYS A 278 5.31 -27.71 -18.42
CA LYS A 278 4.99 -27.23 -19.75
C LYS A 278 4.07 -28.19 -20.51
N THR A 279 4.20 -29.50 -20.30
CA THR A 279 3.35 -30.51 -20.93
C THR A 279 2.00 -30.71 -20.23
N ASN A 280 1.83 -30.20 -19.01
CA ASN A 280 0.55 -30.27 -18.30
C ASN A 280 -0.48 -29.30 -18.93
N PRO A 281 -1.66 -29.80 -19.38
CA PRO A 281 -2.70 -28.96 -20.01
C PRO A 281 -3.17 -27.78 -19.15
N LYS A 282 -3.14 -27.90 -17.81
CA LYS A 282 -3.59 -26.82 -16.90
C LYS A 282 -2.52 -25.76 -16.65
N ASN A 283 -1.23 -26.10 -16.81
CA ASN A 283 -0.04 -25.27 -16.55
C ASN A 283 -0.29 -24.00 -15.71
N ILE A 284 -0.60 -24.20 -14.42
CA ILE A 284 -1.01 -23.10 -13.50
C ILE A 284 0.06 -22.02 -13.42
N LYS A 285 1.34 -22.42 -13.46
CA LYS A 285 2.46 -21.48 -13.44
C LYS A 285 2.41 -20.51 -14.62
N ASN A 286 2.12 -20.99 -15.82
CA ASN A 286 2.00 -20.16 -17.01
C ASN A 286 0.76 -19.26 -16.97
N ILE A 287 -0.38 -19.79 -16.51
CA ILE A 287 -1.60 -18.98 -16.33
C ILE A 287 -1.33 -17.79 -15.40
N ILE A 288 -0.68 -18.03 -14.25
CA ILE A 288 -0.31 -16.95 -13.32
C ILE A 288 0.63 -15.94 -13.98
N SER A 289 1.60 -16.41 -14.77
CA SER A 289 2.50 -15.53 -15.52
C SER A 289 1.74 -14.59 -16.46
N ASN A 290 0.74 -15.12 -17.18
CA ASN A 290 -0.11 -14.33 -18.07
C ASN A 290 -0.97 -13.32 -17.30
N LEU A 291 -1.53 -13.73 -16.16
CA LEU A 291 -2.31 -12.83 -15.29
C LEU A 291 -1.47 -11.69 -14.73
N ILE A 292 -0.22 -11.95 -14.34
CA ILE A 292 0.74 -10.92 -13.92
C ILE A 292 0.97 -9.93 -15.08
N SER A 293 1.27 -10.45 -16.27
CA SER A 293 1.48 -9.63 -17.48
C SER A 293 0.29 -8.72 -17.75
N GLN A 294 -0.92 -9.31 -17.88
CA GLN A 294 -2.15 -8.58 -18.16
C GLN A 294 -2.46 -7.53 -17.11
N LYS A 295 -2.20 -7.83 -15.82
CA LYS A 295 -2.44 -6.87 -14.75
C LYS A 295 -1.46 -5.69 -14.82
N VAL A 296 -0.19 -5.93 -15.14
CA VAL A 296 0.77 -4.83 -15.33
C VAL A 296 0.37 -3.98 -16.53
N ASP A 297 -0.01 -4.59 -17.65
CA ASP A 297 -0.48 -3.85 -18.83
C ASP A 297 -1.68 -2.96 -18.48
N PHE A 298 -2.69 -3.52 -17.81
CA PHE A 298 -3.88 -2.79 -17.37
C PHE A 298 -3.56 -1.57 -16.48
N LEU A 299 -2.61 -1.70 -15.55
CA LEU A 299 -2.25 -0.62 -14.62
C LEU A 299 -1.47 0.52 -15.28
N ASN A 300 -0.94 0.30 -16.48
CA ASN A 300 -0.14 1.27 -17.22
C ASN A 300 -0.85 1.79 -18.49
N THR A 301 -1.99 1.22 -18.88
CA THR A 301 -2.78 1.77 -19.98
C THR A 301 -3.32 3.14 -19.59
N GLN A 302 -2.84 4.20 -20.26
CA GLN A 302 -3.45 5.52 -20.19
C GLN A 302 -4.87 5.42 -20.78
N THR A 303 -5.90 5.33 -19.93
CA THR A 303 -7.27 5.40 -20.42
C THR A 303 -7.51 6.81 -20.94
N VAL A 304 -7.79 6.92 -22.23
CA VAL A 304 -8.23 8.17 -22.87
C VAL A 304 -9.59 8.52 -22.24
N GLN A 305 -9.60 9.54 -21.38
CA GLN A 305 -10.77 10.23 -20.81
C GLN A 305 -11.83 9.38 -20.08
N ILE A 306 -11.88 9.54 -18.75
CA ILE A 306 -12.95 10.36 -18.17
C ILE A 306 -12.28 11.39 -17.25
N ASN A 307 -12.14 12.62 -17.75
CA ASN A 307 -12.05 13.78 -16.88
C ASN A 307 -13.49 14.10 -16.43
N PRO A 308 -13.75 14.31 -15.14
CA PRO A 308 -14.89 15.12 -14.77
C PRO A 308 -14.49 16.21 -13.78
N LEU A 309 -14.31 17.40 -14.34
CA LEU A 309 -14.93 18.66 -13.89
C LEU A 309 -16.45 18.52 -13.57
N ASN A 310 -16.88 17.44 -12.91
CA ASN A 310 -18.28 17.04 -12.76
C ASN A 310 -18.60 16.40 -11.40
N ILE A 311 -17.89 16.79 -10.33
CA ILE A 311 -18.41 16.73 -8.95
C ILE A 311 -18.01 18.02 -8.20
N LEU A 312 -18.26 19.17 -8.81
CA LEU A 312 -18.82 20.29 -8.07
C LEU A 312 -20.24 20.48 -8.60
N LEU A 313 -21.22 20.46 -7.69
CA LEU A 313 -22.63 20.79 -7.87
C LEU A 313 -23.47 19.85 -8.75
N LYS A 314 -24.07 18.84 -8.11
CA LYS A 314 -25.54 18.77 -8.06
C LYS A 314 -25.99 18.45 -6.64
N GLN A 315 -26.32 19.52 -5.92
CA GLN A 315 -27.46 19.48 -5.01
C GLN A 315 -28.65 18.99 -5.82
N THR A 316 -28.95 17.71 -5.74
CA THR A 316 -30.29 17.19 -5.96
C THR A 316 -30.30 15.82 -5.32
N VAL A 317 -31.08 15.75 -4.25
CA VAL A 317 -31.45 14.55 -3.52
C VAL A 317 -31.98 13.54 -4.54
N SER A 318 -31.14 12.57 -4.93
CA SER A 318 -31.63 11.34 -5.55
C SER A 318 -31.19 10.19 -4.66
N THR A 319 -32.16 9.74 -3.88
CA THR A 319 -32.18 8.52 -3.11
C THR A 319 -31.87 7.32 -4.03
N LEU A 320 -31.04 6.40 -3.52
CA LEU A 320 -30.83 5.04 -4.04
C LEU A 320 -29.92 4.91 -5.28
N LYS A 321 -28.61 5.05 -5.06
CA LYS A 321 -27.60 4.20 -5.74
C LYS A 321 -26.82 3.49 -4.64
N GLU A 322 -26.70 2.18 -4.72
CA GLU A 322 -25.90 1.38 -3.78
C GLU A 322 -24.48 1.93 -3.74
N VAL A 323 -24.18 2.73 -2.71
CA VAL A 323 -22.83 3.19 -2.41
C VAL A 323 -22.02 1.94 -2.09
N ASP A 324 -20.92 1.72 -2.82
CA ASP A 324 -19.96 0.65 -2.52
C ASP A 324 -19.69 0.66 -1.01
N LYS A 325 -20.16 -0.39 -0.31
CA LYS A 325 -20.13 -0.47 1.16
C LYS A 325 -18.72 -0.29 1.70
N ASN A 326 -17.70 -0.64 0.91
CA ASN A 326 -16.28 -0.56 1.24
C ASN A 326 -15.65 0.82 0.97
N ARG A 327 -16.33 1.75 0.28
CA ARG A 327 -15.81 3.10 -0.05
C ARG A 327 -16.28 4.21 0.91
N ARG A 328 -16.93 3.87 2.02
CA ARG A 328 -17.40 4.88 2.99
C ARG A 328 -16.22 5.45 3.75
N VAL A 329 -16.09 6.78 3.77
CA VAL A 329 -15.02 7.52 4.45
C VAL A 329 -15.57 8.54 5.43
N CYS A 330 -14.81 8.81 6.50
CA CYS A 330 -15.10 9.83 7.49
C CYS A 330 -14.92 11.23 6.88
N LEU A 331 -15.94 12.08 7.03
CA LEU A 331 -15.91 13.45 6.49
C LEU A 331 -14.82 14.34 7.09
N VAL A 332 -14.33 14.02 8.30
CA VAL A 332 -13.33 14.83 9.01
C VAL A 332 -11.91 14.29 8.83
N THR A 333 -11.75 12.97 8.91
CA THR A 333 -10.42 12.35 8.89
C THR A 333 -10.04 11.80 7.53
N GLY A 334 -11.00 11.62 6.61
CA GLY A 334 -10.79 10.93 5.33
C GLY A 334 -10.61 9.41 5.46
N LEU A 335 -10.57 8.88 6.69
CA LEU A 335 -10.35 7.46 6.94
C LEU A 335 -11.56 6.62 6.56
N ASN A 336 -11.32 5.38 6.14
CA ASN A 336 -12.37 4.43 5.84
C ASN A 336 -13.22 4.16 7.09
N ILE A 337 -14.54 4.14 6.93
CA ILE A 337 -15.52 3.85 8.00
C ILE A 337 -16.50 2.74 7.58
N SER A 338 -16.13 1.95 6.57
CA SER A 338 -16.97 0.86 6.03
C SER A 338 -17.28 -0.21 7.07
N MET A 339 -16.40 -0.40 8.06
CA MET A 339 -16.57 -1.31 9.19
C MET A 339 -17.58 -0.80 10.25
N GLN A 340 -18.02 0.45 10.18
CA GLN A 340 -19.00 1.03 11.11
C GLN A 340 -20.44 0.84 10.60
N LYS A 341 -21.45 1.27 11.38
CA LYS A 341 -22.85 1.26 10.93
C LYS A 341 -23.03 2.03 9.63
N ILE A 342 -23.97 1.61 8.78
CA ILE A 342 -24.08 2.09 7.37
C ILE A 342 -24.32 3.61 7.25
N ASP A 343 -24.98 4.18 8.25
CA ASP A 343 -25.34 5.58 8.44
C ASP A 343 -24.22 6.44 9.05
N SER A 344 -23.12 5.82 9.48
CA SER A 344 -22.00 6.54 10.06
C SER A 344 -21.33 7.44 9.02
N ILE A 345 -21.19 8.72 9.35
CA ILE A 345 -20.52 9.74 8.52
C ILE A 345 -19.16 10.19 9.06
N LEU A 346 -18.87 9.84 10.32
CA LEU A 346 -17.64 10.22 11.02
C LEU A 346 -16.98 8.99 11.63
N LEU A 347 -15.67 9.08 11.88
CA LEU A 347 -14.92 8.09 12.61
C LEU A 347 -15.39 8.06 14.07
N SER A 348 -15.95 6.93 14.48
CA SER A 348 -16.55 6.68 15.80
C SER A 348 -15.65 5.80 16.66
N HIS A 349 -16.07 5.52 17.89
CA HIS A 349 -15.41 4.55 18.77
C HIS A 349 -15.16 3.21 18.07
N THR A 350 -16.11 2.72 17.26
CA THR A 350 -15.96 1.46 16.51
C THR A 350 -14.81 1.52 15.51
N GLY A 351 -14.72 2.60 14.73
CA GLY A 351 -13.63 2.78 13.78
C GLY A 351 -12.28 3.00 14.47
N LEU A 352 -12.24 3.72 15.59
CA LEU A 352 -11.01 3.90 16.38
C LEU A 352 -10.50 2.60 16.98
N ARG A 353 -11.38 1.78 17.59
CA ARG A 353 -11.03 0.44 18.07
C ARG A 353 -10.54 -0.46 16.94
N TYR A 354 -11.16 -0.35 15.77
CA TYR A 354 -10.72 -1.07 14.58
C TYR A 354 -9.29 -0.68 14.19
N TYR A 355 -8.98 0.61 14.07
CA TYR A 355 -7.64 1.06 13.68
C TYR A 355 -6.60 0.74 14.76
N LEU A 356 -6.94 0.85 16.04
CA LEU A 356 -6.07 0.42 17.14
C LEU A 356 -5.64 -1.05 16.99
N LYS A 357 -6.57 -1.91 16.55
CA LYS A 357 -6.33 -3.35 16.37
C LYS A 357 -5.65 -3.71 15.05
N THR A 358 -5.90 -2.96 13.97
CA THR A 358 -5.56 -3.37 12.59
C THR A 358 -4.47 -2.54 11.93
N ASP A 359 -4.29 -1.29 12.35
CA ASP A 359 -3.24 -0.39 11.85
C ASP A 359 -2.92 0.65 12.94
N ILE A 360 -2.08 0.23 13.89
CA ILE A 360 -1.69 1.04 15.06
C ILE A 360 -1.08 2.39 14.65
N LYS A 361 -0.46 2.48 13.47
CA LYS A 361 0.12 3.73 12.97
C LYS A 361 -0.97 4.73 12.61
N ILE A 362 -2.02 4.29 11.90
CA ILE A 362 -3.19 5.14 11.62
C ILE A 362 -3.86 5.57 12.92
N TYR A 363 -4.03 4.66 13.88
CA TYR A 363 -4.58 5.02 15.19
C TYR A 363 -3.75 6.13 15.86
N ASN A 364 -2.42 5.99 15.87
CA ASN A 364 -1.53 6.98 16.46
C ASN A 364 -1.54 8.32 15.71
N GLU A 365 -1.73 8.34 14.39
CA GLU A 365 -1.93 9.57 13.59
C GLU A 365 -3.24 10.28 13.95
N VAL A 366 -4.32 9.51 14.16
CA VAL A 366 -5.59 10.09 14.61
C VAL A 366 -5.46 10.58 16.06
N LYS A 367 -4.84 9.79 16.93
CA LYS A 367 -4.58 10.16 18.33
C LYS A 367 -3.77 11.45 18.41
N SER A 368 -2.67 11.58 17.67
CA SER A 368 -1.85 12.80 17.71
C SER A 368 -2.62 14.05 17.28
N LYS A 369 -3.54 13.92 16.32
CA LYS A 369 -4.28 15.04 15.75
C LYS A 369 -5.55 15.43 16.50
N TYR A 370 -6.15 14.48 17.21
CA TYR A 370 -7.49 14.62 17.79
C TYR A 370 -7.57 14.33 19.28
N LEU A 371 -6.52 13.84 19.94
CA LEU A 371 -6.48 13.72 21.40
C LEU A 371 -5.90 15.00 22.01
N SER A 372 -6.61 15.56 22.99
CA SER A 372 -6.12 16.70 23.76
C SER A 372 -5.04 16.27 24.75
N TYR A 373 -4.07 17.15 25.04
CA TYR A 373 -2.99 16.87 26.00
C TYR A 373 -3.52 16.44 27.37
N LYS A 374 -4.70 16.94 27.78
CA LYS A 374 -5.37 16.60 29.05
C LYS A 374 -5.61 15.09 29.22
N TRP A 375 -5.71 14.36 28.11
CA TRP A 375 -6.11 12.96 28.09
C TRP A 375 -4.98 12.02 27.66
N ILE A 376 -3.73 12.51 27.62
CA ILE A 376 -2.60 11.73 27.11
C ILE A 376 -2.23 10.53 28.00
N ASP A 377 -2.49 10.65 29.31
CA ASP A 377 -2.23 9.63 30.32
C ASP A 377 -3.49 8.83 30.69
N ALA A 378 -4.60 9.04 29.97
CA ALA A 378 -5.84 8.34 30.22
C ALA A 378 -5.78 6.88 29.73
N ASP A 379 -6.67 6.04 30.23
CA ASP A 379 -6.80 4.68 29.71
C ASP A 379 -7.26 4.70 28.24
N THR A 380 -6.93 3.64 27.49
CA THR A 380 -7.17 3.58 26.05
C THR A 380 -8.64 3.77 25.67
N GLU A 381 -9.59 3.35 26.51
CA GLU A 381 -11.00 3.51 26.22
C GLU A 381 -11.44 4.96 26.40
N THR A 382 -10.91 5.66 27.41
CA THR A 382 -11.08 7.11 27.58
C THR A 382 -10.45 7.89 26.42
N GLU A 383 -9.23 7.55 25.99
CA GLU A 383 -8.60 8.17 24.82
C GLU A 383 -9.48 8.04 23.55
N ILE A 384 -10.01 6.85 23.29
CA ILE A 384 -10.89 6.59 22.14
C ILE A 384 -12.15 7.45 22.20
N LYS A 385 -12.76 7.61 23.38
CA LYS A 385 -13.94 8.46 23.58
C LYS A 385 -13.65 9.91 23.25
N GLU A 386 -12.54 10.44 23.76
CA GLU A 386 -12.16 11.83 23.59
C GLU A 386 -11.74 12.14 22.15
N ILE A 387 -11.01 11.23 21.49
CA ILE A 387 -10.71 11.35 20.06
C ILE A 387 -12.00 11.41 19.23
N ALA A 388 -12.93 10.47 19.46
CA ALA A 388 -14.21 10.45 18.75
C ALA A 388 -15.04 11.71 19.03
N HIS A 389 -14.98 12.26 20.25
CA HIS A 389 -15.63 13.51 20.62
C HIS A 389 -15.02 14.69 19.86
N ASN A 390 -13.70 14.81 19.81
CA ASN A 390 -13.01 15.91 19.13
C ASN A 390 -13.20 15.87 17.61
N ILE A 391 -13.26 14.68 17.01
CA ILE A 391 -13.63 14.52 15.58
C ILE A 391 -15.05 15.05 15.33
N ARG A 392 -16.02 14.73 16.20
CA ARG A 392 -17.39 15.25 16.12
C ARG A 392 -17.43 16.78 16.26
N ASN A 393 -16.72 17.33 17.24
CA ASN A 393 -16.63 18.77 17.46
C ASN A 393 -16.02 19.48 16.25
N LYS A 394 -14.98 18.93 15.63
CA LYS A 394 -14.38 19.52 14.43
C LYS A 394 -15.37 19.59 13.26
N ASN A 395 -16.17 18.55 13.04
CA ASN A 395 -17.24 18.57 12.03
C ASN A 395 -18.27 19.66 12.34
N TYR A 396 -18.72 19.71 13.61
CA TYR A 396 -19.73 20.67 14.07
C TYR A 396 -19.24 22.12 13.92
N ASN A 397 -18.02 22.40 14.35
CA ASN A 397 -17.39 23.72 14.24
C ASN A 397 -17.19 24.13 12.79
N SER A 398 -16.79 23.20 11.90
CA SER A 398 -16.68 23.47 10.47
C SER A 398 -18.03 23.85 9.86
N LYS A 399 -19.10 23.10 10.16
CA LYS A 399 -20.47 23.40 9.71
C LYS A 399 -20.96 24.75 10.22
N ASN A 400 -20.70 25.08 11.49
CA ASN A 400 -21.08 26.37 12.06
C ASN A 400 -20.31 27.53 11.43
N LYS A 401 -19.01 27.37 11.18
CA LYS A 401 -18.20 28.34 10.44
C LYS A 401 -18.77 28.55 9.03
N GLN A 402 -19.12 27.48 8.32
CA GLN A 402 -19.73 27.55 7.00
C GLN A 402 -21.08 28.31 7.03
N LYS A 403 -21.96 28.01 8.00
CA LYS A 403 -23.24 28.73 8.17
C LYS A 403 -23.09 30.21 8.53
N ARG A 404 -22.00 30.59 9.20
CA ARG A 404 -21.68 31.99 9.52
C ARG A 404 -21.14 32.74 8.30
N ILE A 405 -20.29 32.10 7.50
CA ILE A 405 -19.70 32.70 6.29
C ILE A 405 -20.73 32.78 5.15
N TYR A 406 -21.58 31.76 5.02
CA TYR A 406 -22.62 31.68 4.00
C TYR A 406 -23.97 31.62 4.71
N THR A 407 -24.51 32.79 5.04
CA THR A 407 -25.82 32.86 5.67
C THR A 407 -26.90 32.40 4.67
N PRO A 408 -27.95 31.67 5.11
CA PRO A 408 -28.93 31.07 4.20
C PRO A 408 -29.70 32.04 3.27
N LYS A 409 -29.57 33.35 3.49
CA LYS A 409 -30.24 34.41 2.73
C LYS A 409 -29.26 35.27 1.89
N GLN A 410 -27.98 34.91 1.84
CA GLN A 410 -26.96 35.66 1.11
C GLN A 410 -26.81 35.08 -0.30
N TYR A 411 -27.26 35.84 -1.30
CA TYR A 411 -27.03 35.54 -2.71
C TYR A 411 -25.54 35.36 -2.96
N GLN A 412 -25.15 34.20 -3.51
CA GLN A 412 -23.77 33.97 -3.92
C GLN A 412 -23.52 34.74 -5.23
N LEU A 413 -22.31 35.27 -5.42
CA LEU A 413 -21.92 36.08 -6.59
C LEU A 413 -22.15 35.38 -7.95
N PHE A 414 -22.36 34.05 -7.94
CA PHE A 414 -22.63 33.21 -9.11
C PHE A 414 -24.09 32.75 -9.25
N GLU A 415 -25.00 33.23 -8.40
CA GLU A 415 -26.45 32.93 -8.47
C GLU A 415 -27.26 34.06 -9.16
N VAL A 416 -26.59 35.13 -9.62
CA VAL A 416 -27.20 36.18 -10.44
C VAL A 416 -26.92 35.91 -11.91
N ALA A 417 -27.58 34.90 -12.46
CA ALA A 417 -27.82 34.76 -13.88
C ALA A 417 -29.10 33.92 -14.05
N VAL A 418 -30.23 34.61 -14.15
CA VAL A 418 -31.49 34.06 -14.68
C VAL A 418 -31.55 34.43 -16.16
#